data_AF-A0A645H466-F1
#
_entry.id   AF-A0A645H466-F1
#
_cell.length_a   1.000
_cell.length_b   1.000
_cell.length_c   1.000
_cell.angle_alpha   90.00
_cell.angle_beta   90.00
_cell.angle_gamma   90.00
#
_symmetry.space_group_name_H-M   'P 1'
#
loop_
_entity.id
_entity.type
_entity.pdbx_description
1 polymer ?
#
loop_
_entity_poly.entity_id
_entity_poly.type
_entity_poly.pdbx_seq_one_letter_code
_entity_poly.pdbx_strand_id
1 'polypeptide(L)'
;MAQAAGASYVARGLTAKAIQLPELFSKGIEHKGLSVIDVITQCTVHYGRKNNMRSAAQMLDYQKQHFIPKSQWEIADPARKEETLPTGVLYSSPAKDYFTKYHELCERVQKVED
;
A
#
# COMPACT_ATOMS: atom_id res chain seq x y z
N MET A 1 -2.06 10.10 1.41
CA MET A 1 -2.94 9.96 2.60
C MET A 1 -2.31 9.09 3.67
N ALA A 2 -2.11 7.78 3.45
CA ALA A 2 -1.59 6.86 4.49
C ALA A 2 -0.30 7.35 5.17
N GLN A 3 0.72 7.73 4.41
CA GLN A 3 1.97 8.26 4.97
C GLN A 3 1.75 9.54 5.79
N ALA A 4 0.98 10.50 5.27
CA ALA A 4 0.67 11.74 5.97
C ALA A 4 -0.13 11.50 7.26
N ALA A 5 -0.93 10.43 7.32
CA ALA A 5 -1.65 10.00 8.51
C ALA A 5 -0.77 9.23 9.52
N GLY A 6 0.52 9.04 9.24
CA GLY A 6 1.48 8.39 10.14
C GLY A 6 1.68 6.89 9.89
N ALA A 7 1.18 6.34 8.78
CA ALA A 7 1.55 4.98 8.38
C ALA A 7 3.05 4.92 8.07
N SER A 8 3.73 3.98 8.72
CA SER A 8 5.18 3.86 8.68
C SER A 8 5.65 2.81 7.67
N TYR A 9 4.72 2.05 7.09
CA TYR A 9 4.88 1.27 5.88
C TYR A 9 3.68 1.50 4.95
N VAL A 10 3.94 1.81 3.69
CA VAL A 10 2.91 2.02 2.67
C VAL A 10 3.30 1.26 1.42
N ALA A 11 2.44 0.37 0.94
CA ALA A 11 2.62 -0.33 -0.32
C ALA A 11 1.36 -0.29 -1.18
N ARG A 12 1.53 -0.49 -2.48
CA ARG A 12 0.42 -0.65 -3.43
C ARG A 12 0.60 -1.91 -4.27
N GLY A 13 -0.44 -2.74 -4.31
CA GLY A 13 -0.51 -3.97 -5.10
C GLY A 13 -1.63 -3.95 -6.13
N LEU A 14 -1.57 -4.91 -7.07
CA LEU A 14 -2.56 -5.07 -8.14
C LEU A 14 -3.04 -6.52 -8.16
N THR A 15 -4.33 -6.76 -8.36
CA THR A 15 -4.83 -8.11 -8.64
C THR A 15 -4.33 -8.64 -9.98
N ALA A 16 -4.02 -7.76 -10.94
CA ALA A 16 -3.34 -8.12 -12.18
C ALA A 16 -1.90 -8.65 -11.99
N LYS A 17 -1.30 -8.46 -10.82
CA LYS A 17 0.03 -8.97 -10.42
C LYS A 17 -0.06 -9.77 -9.12
N ALA A 18 -0.98 -10.73 -9.07
CA ALA A 18 -1.30 -11.50 -7.86
C ALA A 18 -0.07 -12.15 -7.18
N ILE A 19 0.93 -12.57 -7.94
CA ILE A 19 2.17 -13.20 -7.43
C ILE A 19 2.97 -12.25 -6.51
N GLN A 20 2.89 -10.93 -6.71
CA GLN A 20 3.61 -9.95 -5.89
C GLN A 20 2.92 -9.70 -4.53
N LEU A 21 1.60 -9.95 -4.43
CA LEU A 21 0.82 -9.59 -3.25
C LEU A 21 1.30 -10.29 -1.95
N PRO A 22 1.60 -11.60 -1.95
CA PRO A 22 2.14 -12.27 -0.76
C PRO A 22 3.39 -11.60 -0.21
N GLU A 23 4.33 -11.18 -1.07
CA GLU A 23 5.55 -10.51 -0.63
C GLU A 23 5.27 -9.15 0.02
N LEU A 24 4.34 -8.37 -0.56
CA LEU A 24 3.94 -7.08 0.03
C LEU A 24 3.27 -7.28 1.38
N PHE A 25 2.41 -8.30 1.52
CA PHE A 25 1.75 -8.62 2.78
C PHE A 25 2.76 -9.11 3.83
N SER A 26 3.64 -10.04 3.48
CA SER A 26 4.67 -10.54 4.40
C SER A 26 5.55 -9.41 4.92
N LYS A 27 6.07 -8.56 4.02
CA LYS A 27 6.87 -7.39 4.43
C LYS A 27 6.09 -6.41 5.30
N GLY A 28 4.80 -6.20 5.03
CA GLY A 28 3.94 -5.35 5.85
C GLY A 28 3.65 -5.94 7.25
N ILE A 29 3.56 -7.26 7.37
CA ILE A 29 3.39 -7.98 8.65
C ILE A 29 4.68 -7.94 9.47
N GLU A 30 5.83 -8.11 8.83
CA GLU A 30 7.15 -8.07 9.48
C GLU A 30 7.55 -6.65 9.93
N HIS A 31 7.01 -5.63 9.26
CA HIS A 31 7.33 -4.23 9.53
C HIS A 31 6.93 -3.80 10.95
N LYS A 32 7.82 -3.06 11.62
CA LYS A 32 7.57 -2.48 12.94
C LYS A 32 6.90 -1.11 12.80
N GLY A 33 5.59 -1.09 13.02
CA GLY A 33 4.75 0.11 12.96
C GLY A 33 3.45 -0.13 12.20
N LEU A 34 2.74 0.95 11.86
CA LEU A 34 1.47 0.86 11.13
C LEU A 34 1.73 0.65 9.63
N SER A 35 1.35 -0.52 9.12
CA SER A 35 1.41 -0.89 7.70
C SER A 35 0.07 -0.67 7.01
N VAL A 36 0.08 0.03 5.87
CA VAL A 36 -1.08 0.22 4.99
C VAL A 36 -0.75 -0.30 3.59
N ILE A 37 -1.55 -1.24 3.09
CA ILE A 37 -1.37 -1.82 1.75
C ILE A 37 -2.64 -1.60 0.95
N ASP A 38 -2.54 -0.77 -0.09
CA ASP A 38 -3.62 -0.47 -1.03
C ASP A 38 -3.60 -1.49 -2.18
N VAL A 39 -4.63 -2.31 -2.34
CA VAL A 39 -4.72 -3.29 -3.42
C VAL A 39 -5.79 -2.89 -4.41
N ILE A 40 -5.38 -2.62 -5.65
CA ILE A 40 -6.31 -2.31 -6.72
C ILE A 40 -6.96 -3.60 -7.19
N THR A 41 -8.28 -3.69 -7.00
CA THR A 41 -9.11 -4.85 -7.36
C THR A 41 -10.12 -4.45 -8.43
N GLN A 42 -10.53 -5.42 -9.25
CA GLN A 42 -11.52 -5.22 -10.30
C GLN A 42 -12.94 -5.52 -9.77
N CYS A 43 -13.85 -4.56 -9.89
CA CYS A 43 -15.29 -4.77 -9.68
C CYS A 43 -16.01 -4.70 -11.03
N THR A 44 -16.20 -5.84 -11.68
CA THR A 44 -16.83 -5.91 -13.01
C THR A 44 -18.30 -5.51 -13.00
N VAL A 45 -19.01 -5.81 -11.91
CA VAL A 45 -20.46 -5.62 -11.79
C VAL A 45 -20.86 -4.14 -11.73
N HIS A 46 -20.15 -3.35 -10.93
CA HIS A 46 -20.50 -1.94 -10.70
C HIS A 46 -19.52 -0.98 -11.35
N TYR A 47 -18.23 -1.09 -11.04
CA TYR A 47 -17.23 -0.15 -11.56
C TYR A 47 -17.03 -0.35 -13.07
N GLY A 48 -16.75 -1.59 -13.50
CA GLY A 48 -16.53 -1.89 -14.92
C GLY A 48 -17.73 -1.53 -15.80
N ARG A 49 -18.93 -1.92 -15.37
CA ARG A 49 -20.20 -1.61 -16.06
C ARG A 49 -20.45 -0.10 -16.21
N LYS A 50 -20.11 0.71 -15.21
CA LYS A 50 -20.33 2.17 -15.22
C LYS A 50 -19.22 2.96 -15.92
N ASN A 51 -18.04 2.36 -16.14
CA ASN A 51 -16.85 3.04 -16.67
C ASN A 51 -16.36 2.43 -18.00
N ASN A 52 -17.26 1.84 -18.80
CA ASN A 52 -16.94 1.24 -20.12
C ASN A 52 -15.83 0.17 -20.10
N MET A 53 -15.61 -0.50 -18.96
CA MET A 53 -14.67 -1.61 -18.79
C MET A 53 -15.44 -2.88 -18.39
N ARG A 54 -16.27 -3.40 -19.31
CA ARG A 54 -17.29 -4.40 -18.95
C ARG A 54 -16.74 -5.79 -18.64
N SER A 55 -15.55 -6.15 -19.16
CA SER A 55 -14.96 -7.47 -18.91
C SER A 55 -13.91 -7.44 -17.81
N ALA A 56 -13.76 -8.55 -17.09
CA ALA A 56 -12.70 -8.71 -16.09
C ALA A 56 -11.31 -8.53 -16.71
N ALA A 57 -11.09 -9.07 -17.91
CA ALA A 57 -9.83 -8.95 -18.63
C ALA A 57 -9.48 -7.48 -18.94
N GLN A 58 -10.44 -6.69 -19.46
CA GLN A 58 -10.24 -5.26 -19.72
C GLN A 58 -9.81 -4.50 -18.47
N MET A 59 -10.42 -4.79 -17.31
CA MET A 59 -10.04 -4.14 -16.06
C MET A 59 -8.65 -4.54 -15.57
N LEU A 60 -8.23 -5.79 -15.78
CA LEU A 60 -6.87 -6.23 -15.45
C LEU A 60 -5.84 -5.59 -16.38
N ASP A 61 -6.17 -5.41 -17.66
CA ASP A 61 -5.29 -4.72 -18.61
C ASP A 61 -5.19 -3.23 -18.30
N TYR A 62 -6.29 -2.58 -17.89
CA TYR A 62 -6.28 -1.23 -17.34
C TYR A 62 -5.30 -1.11 -16.16
N GLN A 63 -5.33 -2.06 -15.21
CA GLN A 63 -4.37 -2.06 -14.10
C GLN A 63 -2.92 -2.15 -14.59
N LYS A 64 -2.62 -2.98 -15.58
CA LYS A 64 -1.24 -3.12 -16.10
C LYS A 64 -0.75 -1.87 -16.81
N GLN A 65 -1.64 -1.11 -17.44
CA GLN A 65 -1.31 0.10 -18.20
C GLN A 65 -1.12 1.32 -17.28
N HIS A 66 -2.00 1.48 -16.28
CA HIS A 66 -2.00 2.68 -15.43
C HIS A 66 -1.22 2.53 -14.13
N PHE A 67 -0.70 1.35 -13.81
CA PHE A 67 0.05 1.13 -12.58
C PHE A 67 1.40 0.48 -12.86
N ILE A 68 2.47 1.25 -12.62
CA ILE A 68 3.84 0.87 -12.96
C ILE A 68 4.70 0.73 -11.69
N PRO A 69 5.77 -0.10 -11.70
CA PRO A 69 6.69 -0.20 -10.57
C PRO A 69 7.23 1.17 -10.15
N LYS A 70 7.35 1.40 -8.84
CA LYS A 70 7.87 2.67 -8.28
C LYS A 70 9.18 3.12 -8.94
N SER A 71 10.12 2.21 -9.17
CA SER A 71 11.40 2.52 -9.82
C SER A 71 11.24 3.07 -11.24
N GLN A 72 10.26 2.59 -12.00
CA GLN A 72 9.93 3.11 -13.33
C GLN A 72 9.19 4.44 -13.23
N TRP A 73 8.30 4.57 -12.25
CA TRP A 73 7.56 5.81 -12.02
C TRP A 73 8.48 6.96 -11.63
N GLU A 74 9.48 6.74 -10.78
CA GLU A 74 10.40 7.79 -10.31
C GLU A 74 11.20 8.43 -11.45
N ILE A 75 11.61 7.64 -12.44
CA ILE A 75 12.39 8.09 -13.61
C ILE A 75 11.54 8.49 -14.82
N ALA A 76 10.22 8.30 -14.76
CA ALA A 76 9.33 8.66 -15.84
C ALA A 76 9.25 10.18 -16.03
N ASP A 77 8.97 10.59 -17.27
CA ASP A 77 8.68 11.97 -17.62
C ASP A 77 7.36 12.45 -16.96
N PRO A 78 7.16 13.77 -16.79
CA PRO A 78 5.98 14.31 -16.11
C PRO A 78 4.65 13.83 -16.69
N ALA A 79 4.50 13.77 -18.01
CA ALA A 79 3.25 13.35 -18.65
C ALA A 79 2.92 11.90 -18.29
N ARG A 80 3.91 11.00 -18.35
CA ARG A 80 3.71 9.61 -17.95
C ARG A 80 3.44 9.45 -16.44
N LYS A 81 4.01 10.30 -15.59
CA LYS A 81 3.70 10.31 -14.14
C LYS A 81 2.27 10.74 -13.86
N GLU A 82 1.68 11.61 -14.66
CA GLU A 82 0.28 12.02 -14.55
C GLU A 82 -0.68 10.91 -14.98
N GLU A 83 -0.30 10.13 -15.99
CA GLU A 83 -1.13 9.03 -16.52
C GLU A 83 -1.01 7.71 -15.73
N THR A 84 -0.02 7.60 -14.84
CA THR A 84 0.30 6.35 -14.14
C THR A 84 0.52 6.52 -12.64
N LEU A 85 0.32 5.44 -11.89
CA LEU A 85 0.52 5.39 -10.44
C LEU A 85 1.59 4.36 -10.05
N PRO A 86 2.41 4.63 -9.02
CA PRO A 86 3.46 3.72 -8.60
C PRO A 86 2.92 2.50 -7.83
N THR A 87 3.54 1.34 -8.01
CA THR A 87 3.28 0.09 -7.29
C THR A 87 4.51 -0.45 -6.57
N GLY A 88 4.29 -1.37 -5.64
CA GLY A 88 5.32 -1.93 -4.76
C GLY A 88 5.36 -1.21 -3.41
N VAL A 89 6.50 -1.27 -2.73
CA VAL A 89 6.72 -0.54 -1.48
C VAL A 89 6.94 0.94 -1.80
N LEU A 90 6.02 1.79 -1.37
CA LEU A 90 6.03 3.23 -1.61
C LEU A 90 6.77 3.98 -0.52
N TYR A 91 6.61 3.54 0.73
CA TYR A 91 7.26 4.11 1.91
C TYR A 91 7.51 3.01 2.95
N SER A 92 8.66 3.04 3.61
CA SER A 92 8.98 2.16 4.73
C SER A 92 9.99 2.85 5.64
N SER A 93 9.60 3.09 6.89
CA SER A 93 10.43 3.64 7.94
C SER A 93 9.89 3.12 9.28
N PRO A 94 10.59 2.20 9.97
CA PRO A 94 10.11 1.65 11.23
C PRO A 94 9.77 2.74 12.26
N ALA A 95 8.66 2.57 12.97
CA ALA A 95 8.22 3.50 14.00
C ALA A 95 7.51 2.73 15.12
N LYS A 96 7.62 3.21 16.37
CA LYS A 96 6.92 2.60 17.50
C LYS A 96 5.41 2.64 17.26
N ASP A 97 4.79 1.46 17.23
CA ASP A 97 3.34 1.33 17.15
C ASP A 97 2.65 1.73 18.47
N TYR A 98 1.32 1.75 18.43
CA TYR A 98 0.51 2.05 19.61
C TYR A 98 0.79 1.07 20.76
N PHE A 99 0.85 -0.22 20.46
CA PHE A 99 1.04 -1.28 21.45
C PHE A 99 2.36 -1.13 22.20
N THR A 100 3.45 -0.88 21.48
CA THR A 100 4.79 -0.63 22.00
C THR A 100 4.79 0.59 22.92
N LYS A 101 4.26 1.73 22.45
CA LYS A 101 4.19 2.96 23.26
C LYS A 101 3.32 2.78 24.50
N TYR A 102 2.23 2.03 24.39
CA TYR A 102 1.32 1.74 25.49
C TYR A 102 2.00 0.86 26.55
N HIS A 103 2.71 -0.19 26.14
CA HIS A 103 3.47 -1.03 27.06
C HIS A 103 4.59 -0.26 27.77
N GLU A 104 5.34 0.57 27.06
CA GLU A 104 6.35 1.45 27.66
C GLU A 104 5.73 2.38 28.73
N LEU A 105 4.52 2.88 28.49
CA LEU A 105 3.79 3.68 29.47
C LEU A 105 3.42 2.84 30.71
N CYS A 106 2.85 1.65 30.54
CA CYS A 106 2.50 0.75 31.64
C CYS A 106 3.71 0.42 32.51
N GLU A 107 4.82 0.01 31.89
CA GLU A 107 6.06 -0.31 32.61
C GLU A 107 6.62 0.89 33.36
N ARG A 108 6.56 2.09 32.76
CA ARG A 108 7.02 3.32 33.40
C ARG A 108 6.20 3.63 34.64
N VAL A 109 4.88 3.51 34.59
CA VAL A 109 3.99 3.84 35.72
C VAL A 109 4.10 2.81 36.84
N GLN A 110 4.27 1.53 36.52
CA GLN A 110 4.44 0.46 37.52
C GLN A 110 5.75 0.57 38.34
N LYS A 111 6.77 1.25 37.82
CA LYS A 111 8.07 1.40 38.49
C LYS A 111 8.13 2.59 39.47
N VAL A 112 7.09 3.40 39.58
CA VAL A 112 7.07 4.62 40.44
C VAL A 112 6.55 4.33 41.85
N GLU A 113 6.29 3.06 42.20
CA GLU A 113 5.80 2.66 43.54
C GLU A 113 6.92 2.38 44.58
N ASP A 114 8.15 2.86 44.38
CA ASP A 114 9.23 2.87 45.41
C ASP A 114 9.62 4.30 45.84
#